data_AF-A0A920VLB3-F1
#
_entry.id   AF-A0A920VLB3-F1
#
_cell.length_a   1.000
_cell.length_b   1.000
_cell.length_c   1.000
_cell.angle_alpha   90.00
_cell.angle_beta   90.00
_cell.angle_gamma   90.00
#
_symmetry.space_group_name_H-M   'P 1'
#
loop_
_entity.id
_entity.type
_entity.pdbx_description
1 polymer ?
#
loop_
_entity_poly.entity_id
_entity_poly.type
_entity_poly.pdbx_seq_one_letter_code
_entity_poly.pdbx_strand_id
1 'polypeptide(L)'
;MRRLPPLNALRAFEAAGRHLSFTRAANELHVTPAAISHQIKALESDLGAKLFRRMNRSLQLTEAGQACLPGLREGFDSIAGAVERIRARIDWSILTISAPAALVPAGWYRELWISEVPIRTSRYVLIRRFG
;
A
#
# COMPACT_ATOMS: atom_id res chain seq x y z
N MET A 1 -14.87 20.15 11.54
CA MET A 1 -13.84 19.09 11.71
C MET A 1 -14.50 17.74 11.51
N ARG A 2 -13.92 16.86 10.68
CA ARG A 2 -14.46 15.52 10.43
C ARG A 2 -14.00 14.60 11.57
N ARG A 3 -14.91 14.16 12.44
CA ARG A 3 -14.57 13.21 13.53
C ARG A 3 -14.48 11.82 12.92
N LEU A 4 -13.27 11.32 12.74
CA LEU A 4 -13.02 9.97 12.24
C LEU A 4 -12.81 9.03 13.43
N PRO A 5 -13.34 7.79 13.37
CA PRO A 5 -12.96 6.74 14.31
C PRO A 5 -11.45 6.47 14.22
N PRO A 6 -10.85 5.83 15.25
CA PRO A 6 -9.43 5.48 15.23
C PRO A 6 -9.06 4.65 14.00
N LEU A 7 -8.06 5.08 13.23
CA LEU A 7 -7.63 4.42 12.00
C LEU A 7 -7.25 2.95 12.19
N ASN A 8 -6.65 2.61 13.33
CA ASN A 8 -6.33 1.22 13.66
C ASN A 8 -7.58 0.34 13.79
N ALA A 9 -8.67 0.90 14.32
CA ALA A 9 -9.92 0.18 14.46
C ALA A 9 -10.62 -0.02 13.11
N LEU A 10 -10.58 1.00 12.24
CA LEU A 10 -11.04 0.90 10.85
C LEU A 10 -10.23 -0.13 10.06
N ARG A 11 -8.89 -0.14 10.22
CA ARG A 11 -8.00 -1.11 9.57
C ARG A 11 -8.27 -2.53 10.03
N ALA A 12 -8.50 -2.74 11.33
CA ALA A 12 -8.85 -4.04 11.89
C ALA A 12 -10.19 -4.54 11.35
N PHE A 13 -11.19 -3.66 11.25
CA PHE A 13 -12.49 -4.00 10.65
C PHE A 13 -12.35 -4.37 9.17
N GLU A 14 -11.64 -3.59 8.36
CA GLU A 14 -11.45 -3.88 6.94
C GLU A 14 -10.82 -5.27 6.73
N ALA A 15 -9.69 -5.53 7.39
CA ALA A 15 -8.98 -6.80 7.27
C ALA A 15 -9.85 -7.98 7.76
N ALA A 16 -10.54 -7.83 8.90
CA ALA A 16 -11.45 -8.85 9.41
C ALA A 16 -12.66 -9.09 8.51
N GLY A 17 -13.19 -8.03 7.88
CA GLY A 17 -14.30 -8.10 6.92
C GLY A 17 -13.90 -8.79 5.64
N ARG A 18 -12.67 -8.54 5.15
CA ARG A 18 -12.12 -9.21 3.97
C ARG A 18 -11.86 -10.69 4.19
N HIS A 19 -11.33 -11.06 5.35
CA HIS A 19 -11.03 -12.46 5.67
C HIS A 19 -12.19 -13.22 6.28
N LEU A 20 -13.25 -12.55 6.74
CA LEU A 20 -14.30 -13.12 7.59
C LEU A 20 -13.69 -13.96 8.73
N SER A 21 -12.59 -13.47 9.31
CA SER A 21 -11.83 -14.18 10.34
C SER A 21 -10.93 -13.21 11.09
N PHE A 22 -11.08 -13.17 12.43
CA PHE A 22 -10.20 -12.37 13.28
C PHE A 22 -8.79 -12.94 13.34
N THR A 23 -8.61 -14.25 13.25
CA THR A 23 -7.28 -14.88 13.27
C THR A 23 -6.49 -14.52 12.01
N ARG A 24 -7.12 -14.61 10.82
CA ARG A 24 -6.43 -14.24 9.57
C ARG A 24 -6.12 -12.75 9.50
N ALA A 25 -7.05 -11.91 9.93
CA ALA A 25 -6.81 -10.46 10.02
C ALA A 25 -5.69 -10.10 11.00
N ALA A 26 -5.63 -10.78 12.16
CA ALA A 26 -4.56 -10.59 13.14
C ALA A 26 -3.18 -10.95 12.56
N ASN A 27 -3.10 -12.08 11.85
CA ASN A 27 -1.87 -12.50 11.18
C ASN A 27 -1.42 -11.48 10.12
N GLU A 28 -2.34 -10.98 9.29
CA GLU A 28 -2.04 -9.96 8.30
C GLU A 28 -1.55 -8.65 8.91
N LEU A 29 -2.19 -8.22 10.00
CA LEU A 29 -1.85 -6.96 10.64
C LEU A 29 -0.72 -7.08 11.66
N HIS A 30 -0.10 -8.26 11.78
CA HIS A 30 0.97 -8.60 12.74
C HIS A 30 0.61 -8.26 14.20
N VAL A 31 -0.61 -8.62 14.61
CA VAL A 31 -1.12 -8.42 15.97
C VAL A 31 -1.79 -9.69 16.50
N THR A 32 -2.24 -9.68 17.75
CA THR A 32 -2.99 -10.81 18.33
C THR A 32 -4.47 -10.78 17.94
N PRO A 33 -5.16 -11.93 17.83
CA PRO A 33 -6.61 -11.97 17.61
C PRO A 33 -7.42 -11.23 18.69
N ALA A 34 -6.90 -11.19 19.91
CA ALA A 34 -7.49 -10.42 21.02
C ALA A 34 -7.47 -8.91 20.73
N ALA A 35 -6.35 -8.39 20.19
CA ALA A 35 -6.23 -6.98 19.80
C ALA A 35 -7.22 -6.60 18.69
N ILE A 36 -7.37 -7.44 17.66
CA ILE A 36 -8.37 -7.25 16.59
C ILE A 36 -9.78 -7.21 17.19
N SER A 37 -10.12 -8.17 18.05
CA SER A 37 -11.45 -8.19 18.68
C SER A 37 -11.70 -6.96 19.55
N HIS A 38 -10.68 -6.44 20.23
CA HIS A 38 -10.81 -5.23 21.05
C HIS A 38 -11.02 -3.98 20.18
N GLN A 39 -10.22 -3.82 19.12
CA GLN A 39 -10.33 -2.73 18.16
C GLN A 39 -11.70 -2.68 17.49
N ILE A 40 -12.22 -3.83 17.07
CA ILE A 40 -13.55 -3.94 16.46
C ILE A 40 -14.64 -3.59 17.47
N LYS A 41 -14.56 -4.09 18.71
CA LYS A 41 -15.54 -3.73 19.76
C LYS A 41 -15.56 -2.23 20.03
N ALA A 42 -14.39 -1.59 20.08
CA ALA A 42 -14.28 -0.15 20.26
C ALA A 42 -14.91 0.61 19.08
N LEU A 43 -14.69 0.15 17.84
CA LEU A 43 -15.32 0.73 16.66
C LEU A 43 -16.84 0.57 16.68
N GLU A 44 -17.35 -0.62 16.97
CA GLU A 44 -18.79 -0.87 17.09
C GLU A 44 -19.44 0.01 18.17
N SER A 45 -18.71 0.28 19.26
CA SER A 45 -19.17 1.17 20.33
C SER A 45 -19.22 2.63 19.90
N ASP A 46 -18.22 3.12 19.15
CA ASP A 46 -18.19 4.51 18.65
C ASP A 46 -19.25 4.73 17.57
N LEU A 47 -19.50 3.72 16.73
CA LEU A 47 -20.51 3.77 15.66
C LEU A 47 -21.94 3.48 16.16
N GLY A 48 -22.10 2.93 17.36
CA GLY A 48 -23.41 2.49 17.89
C GLY A 48 -24.04 1.33 17.10
N ALA A 49 -23.25 0.61 16.30
CA ALA A 49 -23.72 -0.44 15.41
C ALA A 49 -22.80 -1.67 15.44
N LYS A 50 -23.40 -2.86 15.43
CA LYS A 50 -22.64 -4.10 15.23
C LYS A 50 -22.22 -4.23 13.77
N LEU A 51 -20.96 -4.57 13.56
CA LEU A 51 -20.37 -4.75 12.23
C LEU A 51 -20.21 -6.24 11.89
N PHE A 52 -20.12 -7.10 12.90
CA PHE A 52 -20.06 -8.55 12.73
C PHE A 52 -21.11 -9.29 13.54
N ARG A 53 -21.52 -10.44 13.02
CA ARG A 53 -22.27 -11.49 13.73
C ARG A 53 -21.37 -12.71 13.90
N ARG A 54 -21.23 -13.17 15.14
CA ARG A 54 -20.52 -14.41 15.45
C ARG A 54 -21.48 -15.58 15.32
N MET A 55 -21.12 -16.56 14.52
CA MET A 55 -21.77 -17.87 14.47
C MET A 55 -20.83 -18.92 15.07
N ASN A 56 -21.36 -20.11 15.39
CA ASN A 56 -20.65 -21.16 16.11
C ASN A 56 -19.27 -21.51 15.53
N ARG A 57 -19.08 -21.37 14.21
CA ARG A 57 -17.80 -21.64 13.53
C ARG A 57 -17.44 -20.62 12.44
N SER A 58 -18.19 -19.53 12.32
CA SER A 58 -17.98 -18.56 11.24
C SER A 58 -18.23 -17.13 11.70
N LEU A 59 -17.55 -16.19 11.04
CA LEU A 59 -17.78 -14.76 11.20
C LEU A 59 -18.52 -14.26 9.96
N GLN A 60 -19.59 -13.48 10.17
CA GLN A 60 -20.31 -12.84 9.07
C GLN A 60 -20.42 -11.34 9.34
N LEU A 61 -20.49 -10.56 8.27
CA LEU A 61 -20.79 -9.14 8.37
C LEU A 61 -22.28 -8.94 8.67
N THR A 62 -22.59 -7.88 9.43
CA THR A 62 -23.96 -7.35 9.49
C THR A 62 -24.25 -6.55 8.21
N GLU A 63 -25.50 -6.12 8.04
CA GLU A 63 -25.88 -5.16 6.99
C GLU A 63 -25.06 -3.86 7.08
N ALA A 64 -24.88 -3.31 8.29
CA ALA A 64 -24.02 -2.15 8.50
C ALA A 64 -22.55 -2.43 8.11
N GLY A 65 -22.03 -3.61 8.44
CA GLY A 65 -20.70 -4.04 8.02
C GLY A 65 -20.56 -4.17 6.51
N GLN A 66 -21.57 -4.73 5.84
CA GLN A 66 -21.62 -4.87 4.38
C GLN A 66 -21.68 -3.51 3.68
N ALA A 67 -22.46 -2.57 4.21
CA ALA A 67 -22.55 -1.20 3.68
C ALA A 67 -21.25 -0.40 3.88
N CYS A 68 -20.54 -0.61 4.99
CA CYS A 68 -19.35 0.16 5.33
C CYS A 68 -18.07 -0.33 4.62
N LEU A 69 -17.93 -1.65 4.43
CA LEU A 69 -16.69 -2.26 3.97
C LEU A 69 -16.19 -1.74 2.60
N PRO A 70 -17.03 -1.58 1.56
CA PRO A 70 -16.58 -1.09 0.25
C PRO A 70 -15.92 0.29 0.33
N GLY A 71 -16.57 1.23 1.04
CA GLY A 71 -16.05 2.58 1.18
C GLY A 71 -14.74 2.65 1.98
N LEU A 72 -14.57 1.78 2.99
CA LEU A 72 -13.31 1.70 3.72
C LEU A 72 -12.18 1.10 2.87
N ARG A 73 -12.46 0.10 2.04
CA ARG A 73 -11.48 -0.45 1.10
C ARG A 73 -10.97 0.62 0.14
N GLU A 74 -11.88 1.31 -0.54
CA GLU A 74 -11.53 2.39 -1.47
C GLU A 74 -10.73 3.50 -0.77
N GLY A 75 -11.11 3.85 0.46
CA GLY A 75 -10.38 4.81 1.27
C GLY A 75 -8.94 4.37 1.58
N PHE A 76 -8.75 3.13 2.01
CA PHE A 76 -7.43 2.58 2.29
C PHE A 76 -6.59 2.41 1.02
N ASP A 77 -7.18 2.03 -0.10
CA ASP A 77 -6.50 1.93 -1.40
C ASP A 77 -6.02 3.32 -1.86
N SER A 78 -6.84 4.36 -1.68
CA SER A 78 -6.45 5.74 -1.98
C SER A 78 -5.28 6.21 -1.10
N ILE A 79 -5.29 5.87 0.20
CA ILE A 79 -4.19 6.17 1.12
C ILE A 79 -2.92 5.43 0.68
N ALA A 80 -3.03 4.13 0.38
CA ALA A 80 -1.91 3.31 -0.07
C ALA A 80 -1.29 3.87 -1.36
N GLY A 81 -2.10 4.23 -2.34
CA GLY A 81 -1.64 4.85 -3.59
C GLY A 81 -0.95 6.20 -3.36
N ALA A 82 -1.41 7.00 -2.40
CA ALA A 82 -0.74 8.26 -2.05
C ALA A 82 0.64 8.05 -1.44
N VAL A 83 0.78 7.07 -0.54
CA VAL A 83 2.08 6.70 0.05
C VAL A 83 3.02 6.12 -1.01
N GLU A 84 2.50 5.29 -1.91
CA GLU A 84 3.32 4.65 -2.95
C GLU A 84 3.91 5.67 -3.93
N ARG A 85 3.16 6.73 -4.27
CA ARG A 85 3.70 7.85 -5.06
C ARG A 85 4.89 8.54 -4.40
N ILE A 86 4.96 8.56 -3.07
CA ILE A 86 6.11 9.11 -2.35
C ILE A 86 7.28 8.14 -2.40
N ARG A 87 7.04 6.84 -2.20
CA ARG A 87 8.08 5.79 -2.25
C ARG A 87 8.72 5.69 -3.63
N ALA A 88 7.91 5.67 -4.68
CA ALA A 88 8.38 5.71 -6.06
C ALA A 88 9.22 6.97 -6.37
N ARG A 89 8.97 8.08 -5.65
CA ARG A 89 9.76 9.30 -5.75
C ARG A 89 11.05 9.31 -4.92
N ILE A 90 11.25 8.36 -4.03
CA ILE A 90 12.50 8.20 -3.28
C ILE A 90 13.40 7.20 -4.03
N ASP A 91 12.80 6.28 -4.79
CA ASP A 91 13.48 5.22 -5.54
C ASP A 91 13.90 5.63 -6.96
N TRP A 92 14.30 6.90 -7.15
CA TRP A 92 14.97 7.34 -8.39
C TRP A 92 16.39 6.77 -8.43
N SER A 93 16.48 5.46 -8.60
CA SER A 93 17.72 4.76 -8.89
C SER A 93 18.08 5.01 -10.35
N ILE A 94 19.35 5.35 -10.57
CA ILE A 94 19.90 5.56 -11.91
C ILE A 94 19.75 4.25 -12.70
N LEU A 95 18.82 4.22 -13.67
CA LEU A 95 18.72 3.11 -14.60
C LEU A 95 19.87 3.21 -15.60
N THR A 96 20.92 2.42 -15.36
CA THR A 96 22.05 2.28 -16.29
C THR A 96 21.62 1.43 -17.48
N ILE A 97 21.42 2.05 -18.63
CA ILE A 97 21.21 1.34 -19.89
C ILE A 97 22.57 1.20 -20.59
N SER A 98 22.99 -0.03 -20.85
CA SER A 98 24.15 -0.35 -21.69
C SER A 98 23.64 -0.79 -23.07
N ALA A 99 24.05 -0.09 -24.13
CA ALA A 99 23.70 -0.43 -25.51
C ALA A 99 24.95 -0.36 -26.41
N PRO A 100 25.06 -1.19 -27.47
CA PRO A 100 26.06 -1.01 -28.52
C PRO A 100 25.94 0.37 -29.17
N ALA A 101 27.06 1.01 -29.50
CA ALA A 101 27.08 2.35 -30.09
C ALA A 101 26.19 2.50 -31.34
N ALA A 102 26.00 1.42 -32.11
CA ALA A 102 25.15 1.38 -33.29
C ALA A 102 23.65 1.62 -33.01
N LEU A 103 23.19 1.39 -31.77
CA LEU A 103 21.80 1.57 -31.35
C LEU A 103 21.54 2.92 -30.66
N VAL A 104 22.56 3.77 -30.50
CA VAL A 104 22.43 5.12 -29.93
C VAL A 104 22.37 6.13 -31.07
N PRO A 105 21.21 6.74 -31.37
CA PRO A 105 21.11 7.70 -32.46
C PRO A 105 22.03 8.91 -32.21
N ALA A 106 22.68 9.42 -33.25
CA ALA A 106 23.63 10.54 -33.17
C ALA A 106 23.00 11.89 -32.70
N GLY A 107 21.74 11.92 -32.26
CA GLY A 107 21.13 13.10 -31.65
C GLY A 107 21.06 13.06 -30.12
N TRP A 108 21.27 11.88 -29.50
CA TRP A 108 20.88 11.63 -28.11
C TRP A 108 21.89 12.10 -27.06
N TYR A 109 23.11 12.44 -27.47
CA TYR A 109 24.18 12.91 -26.58
C TYR A 109 24.09 14.40 -26.18
N ARG A 110 23.10 15.15 -26.70
CA ARG A 110 22.97 16.60 -26.40
C ARG A 110 22.33 16.91 -25.05
N GLU A 111 21.60 15.98 -24.44
CA GLU A 111 20.86 16.19 -23.17
C GLU A 111 21.24 15.21 -22.04
N LEU A 112 22.21 14.31 -22.29
CA LEU A 112 22.64 13.32 -21.31
C LEU A 112 24.01 13.71 -20.72
N TRP A 113 24.05 13.93 -19.41
CA TRP A 113 25.31 14.07 -18.67
C TRP A 113 26.01 12.71 -18.65
N ILE A 114 27.11 12.59 -19.39
CA ILE A 114 28.00 11.42 -19.31
C ILE A 114 28.87 11.61 -18.06
N SER A 115 28.60 10.86 -16.99
CA SER A 115 29.59 10.66 -15.93
C SER A 115 30.40 9.41 -16.23
N GLU A 116 31.71 9.54 -16.40
CA GLU A 116 32.61 8.38 -16.45
C GLU A 116 32.60 7.68 -15.09
N VAL A 117 31.94 6.51 -15.02
CA VAL A 117 32.13 5.58 -13.91
C VAL A 117 33.25 4.63 -14.34
N PRO A 118 34.37 4.53 -13.60
CA PRO A 118 35.48 3.66 -13.98
C PRO A 118 35.08 2.21 -13.74
N ILE A 119 34.54 1.55 -14.77
CA ILE A 119 34.47 0.10 -14.85
C ILE A 119 35.46 -0.39 -15.90
N ARG A 120 36.17 -1.46 -15.54
CA ARG A 120 37.37 -2.04 -16.18
C ARG A 120 37.18 -2.59 -17.61
N THR A 121 36.12 -2.20 -18.33
CA THR A 121 35.84 -2.62 -19.71
C THR A 121 35.02 -1.54 -20.42
N SER A 122 35.30 -1.31 -21.72
CA SER A 122 34.60 -0.34 -22.58
C SER A 122 33.09 -0.54 -22.63
N ARG A 123 32.37 0.03 -21.65
CA ARG A 123 30.91 0.12 -21.61
C ARG A 123 30.54 1.53 -21.15
N TYR A 124 29.84 2.25 -22.01
CA TYR A 124 29.28 3.56 -21.67
C TYR A 124 27.98 3.36 -20.87
N VAL A 125 27.84 4.12 -19.79
CA VAL A 125 26.64 4.17 -18.96
C VAL A 125 25.92 5.49 -19.26
N LEU A 126 24.73 5.40 -19.85
CA LEU A 126 23.90 6.58 -20.09
C LEU A 126 22.97 6.79 -18.90
N ILE A 127 23.05 7.95 -18.26
CA ILE A 127 22.23 8.35 -17.11
C ILE A 127 21.31 9.48 -17.57
N ARG A 128 19.99 9.23 -17.59
CA ARG A 128 18.99 10.27 -17.84
C ARG A 128 18.35 10.69 -16.53
N ARG A 129 18.54 11.95 -16.13
CA ARG A 129 17.78 12.58 -15.06
C ARG A 129 16.44 13.04 -15.65
N PHE A 130 15.34 12.39 -15.30
CA PHE A 130 14.02 12.92 -15.63
C PHE A 130 13.71 14.05 -14.63
N GLY A 131 13.40 15.24 -15.13
CA GLY A 131 12.96 16.41 -14.36
C GLY A 131 11.48 16.66 -14.56
#